data_AF-A0A1H8EPJ4-F1
#
_entry.id   AF-A0A1H8EPJ4-F1
#
_cell.length_a   1.000
_cell.length_b   1.000
_cell.length_c   1.000
_cell.angle_alpha   90.00
_cell.angle_beta   90.00
_cell.angle_gamma   90.00
#
_symmetry.space_group_name_H-M   'P 1'
#
loop_
_entity.id
_entity.type
_entity.pdbx_description
1 polymer ?
#
loop_
_entity_poly.entity_id
_entity_poly.type
_entity_poly.pdbx_seq_one_letter_code
_entity_poly.pdbx_strand_id
1 'polypeptide(L)'
;MGRRAQARPTGVITLNTGSGADAKNHAYPLRTPVLALAFGLVQVQVTTGSPDRVTAADVEFARKLAQQAQDFARCVERIHRRGVAA
;
A
#
# COMPACT_ATOMS: atom_id res chain seq x y z
N MET A 1 -25.27 10.88 21.81
CA MET A 1 -24.43 11.40 20.71
C MET A 1 -22.96 11.19 21.05
N GLY A 2 -22.41 9.99 20.80
CA GLY A 2 -21.02 9.66 21.13
C GLY A 2 -20.09 10.02 19.97
N ARG A 3 -19.20 11.00 20.17
CA ARG A 3 -18.14 11.35 19.21
C ARG A 3 -17.16 10.19 19.13
N ARG A 4 -17.22 9.42 18.05
CA ARG A 4 -16.28 8.32 17.73
C ARG A 4 -14.88 8.92 17.77
N ALA A 5 -14.08 8.55 18.77
CA ALA A 5 -12.70 8.99 18.87
C ALA A 5 -11.97 8.55 17.60
N GLN A 6 -11.41 9.51 16.87
CA GLN A 6 -10.59 9.26 15.70
C GLN A 6 -9.36 8.48 16.21
N ALA A 7 -9.29 7.19 15.90
CA ALA A 7 -8.16 6.37 16.30
C ALA A 7 -6.89 7.00 15.72
N ARG A 8 -5.98 7.46 16.59
CA ARG A 8 -4.64 7.86 16.16
C ARG A 8 -3.97 6.65 15.50
N PRO A 9 -3.20 6.83 14.41
CA PRO A 9 -2.37 5.76 13.89
C PRO A 9 -1.52 5.19 15.04
N THR A 10 -1.67 3.90 15.33
CA THR A 10 -0.97 3.21 16.41
C THR A 10 0.52 2.97 16.12
N GLY A 11 0.97 3.30 14.91
CA GLY A 11 2.36 3.31 14.47
C GLY A 11 2.45 3.73 13.00
N VAL A 12 3.60 4.29 12.59
CA VAL A 12 3.89 4.63 11.19
C VAL A 12 5.13 3.85 10.77
N ILE A 13 5.01 3.10 9.67
CA ILE A 13 6.16 2.47 9.00
C ILE A 13 6.43 3.27 7.73
N THR A 14 7.56 3.96 7.69
CA THR A 14 8.00 4.71 6.51
C THR A 14 9.00 3.87 5.72
N LEU A 15 8.69 3.63 4.45
CA LEU A 15 9.60 3.02 3.48
C LEU A 15 10.06 4.09 2.49
N ASN A 16 11.36 4.40 2.50
CA ASN A 16 11.94 5.35 1.55
C ASN A 16 12.26 4.63 0.23
N THR A 17 11.63 5.06 -0.86
CA THR A 17 11.79 4.43 -2.18
C THR A 17 13.01 5.00 -2.90
N GLY A 18 14.19 4.46 -2.56
CA GLY A 18 15.45 4.71 -3.27
C GLY A 18 15.80 3.62 -4.28
N SER A 19 17.05 3.63 -4.76
CA SER A 19 17.59 2.54 -5.60
C SER A 19 17.43 1.20 -4.88
N GLY A 20 16.74 0.25 -5.51
CA GLY A 20 16.46 -1.07 -4.93
C GLY A 20 15.12 -1.22 -4.21
N ALA A 21 14.25 -0.20 -4.24
CA ALA A 21 12.85 -0.36 -3.84
C ALA A 21 12.08 -1.18 -4.89
N ASP A 22 11.24 -2.09 -4.42
CA ASP A 22 10.45 -2.98 -5.27
C ASP A 22 9.03 -3.14 -4.70
N ALA A 23 8.05 -3.27 -5.60
CA ALA A 23 6.65 -3.48 -5.26
C ALA A 23 6.05 -4.56 -6.16
N LYS A 24 5.61 -5.66 -5.56
CA LYS A 24 5.15 -6.86 -6.28
C LYS A 24 3.81 -7.36 -5.75
N ASN A 25 2.91 -7.67 -6.68
CA ASN A 25 1.70 -8.41 -6.36
C ASN A 25 1.93 -9.91 -6.61
N HIS A 26 1.92 -10.71 -5.54
CA HIS A 26 1.96 -12.15 -5.62
C HIS A 26 0.52 -12.70 -5.65
N ALA A 27 0.02 -12.94 -6.86
CA ALA A 27 -1.26 -13.60 -7.06
C ALA A 27 -1.06 -15.11 -7.02
N TYR A 28 -1.69 -15.77 -6.04
CA TYR A 28 -1.68 -17.23 -5.91
C TYR A 28 -3.05 -17.78 -6.31
N PRO A 29 -3.15 -18.84 -7.14
CA PRO A 29 -4.44 -19.38 -7.57
C PRO A 29 -5.34 -19.90 -6.44
N LEU A 30 -4.73 -20.38 -5.35
CA LEU A 30 -5.41 -21.05 -4.22
C LEU A 30 -5.11 -20.40 -2.87
N ARG A 31 -4.55 -19.18 -2.85
CA ARG A 31 -4.22 -18.47 -1.60
C ARG A 31 -4.57 -16.99 -1.71
N THR A 32 -4.68 -16.34 -0.56
CA THR A 32 -4.81 -14.89 -0.45
C THR A 32 -3.70 -14.18 -1.22
N PRO A 33 -4.03 -13.22 -2.11
CA PRO A 33 -3.02 -12.42 -2.80
C PRO A 33 -2.24 -11.57 -1.81
N VAL A 34 -0.94 -11.40 -2.06
CA VAL A 34 -0.06 -10.60 -1.20
C VAL A 34 0.57 -9.48 -2.02
N LEU A 35 0.37 -8.24 -1.60
CA LEU A 35 1.16 -7.12 -2.08
C LEU A 35 2.40 -6.97 -1.18
N ALA A 36 3.57 -7.13 -1.77
CA ALA A 36 4.85 -6.96 -1.10
C ALA A 36 5.50 -5.63 -1.50
N LEU A 37 5.94 -4.85 -0.51
CA LEU A 37 6.80 -3.69 -0.66
C LEU A 37 8.15 -4.02 -0.02
N ALA A 38 9.22 -4.00 -0.80
CA ALA A 38 10.56 -4.36 -0.33
C ALA A 38 11.55 -3.22 -0.56
N PHE A 39 12.43 -2.99 0.43
CA PHE A 39 13.56 -2.09 0.30
C PHE A 39 14.73 -2.58 1.17
N GLY A 40 15.84 -2.94 0.54
CA GLY A 40 16.98 -3.54 1.22
C GLY A 40 16.58 -4.83 1.97
N LEU A 41 16.67 -4.80 3.29
CA LEU A 41 16.33 -5.93 4.17
C LEU A 41 14.91 -5.85 4.77
N VAL A 42 14.15 -4.80 4.47
CA VAL A 42 12.79 -4.61 5.00
C VAL A 42 11.77 -5.03 3.96
N GLN A 43 10.84 -5.91 4.35
CA GLN A 43 9.69 -6.31 3.56
C GLN A 43 8.41 -6.04 4.34
N VAL A 44 7.49 -5.27 3.73
CA VAL A 44 6.13 -5.06 4.22
C VAL A 44 5.17 -5.82 3.33
N GLN A 45 4.27 -6.58 3.94
CA GLN A 45 3.25 -7.35 3.24
C GLN A 45 1.86 -6.84 3.60
N VAL A 46 1.02 -6.66 2.58
CA VAL A 46 -0.39 -6.34 2.72
C VAL A 46 -1.20 -7.54 2.23
N THR A 47 -2.07 -8.05 3.10
CA THR A 47 -2.93 -9.21 2.86
C THR A 47 -4.37 -8.88 3.23
N THR A 48 -5.32 -9.73 2.84
CA THR A 48 -6.71 -9.62 3.31
C THR A 48 -6.82 -9.93 4.80
N GLY A 49 -7.87 -9.42 5.44
CA GLY A 49 -8.08 -9.59 6.88
C GLY A 49 -8.40 -11.02 7.31
N SER A 50 -8.85 -11.86 6.38
CA SER A 50 -9.06 -13.30 6.60
C SER A 50 -8.10 -14.12 5.72
N PRO A 51 -7.41 -15.13 6.29
CA PRO A 51 -6.48 -15.98 5.56
C PRO A 51 -7.16 -16.91 4.56
N ASP A 52 -8.43 -17.26 4.80
CA ASP A 52 -9.12 -18.32 4.05
C ASP A 52 -10.23 -17.79 3.12
N ARG A 53 -10.53 -16.48 3.18
CA ARG A 53 -11.61 -15.90 2.38
C ARG A 53 -11.39 -14.42 2.05
N VAL A 54 -11.47 -14.10 0.76
CA VAL A 54 -11.58 -12.72 0.29
C VAL A 54 -13.03 -12.25 0.42
N THR A 55 -13.24 -11.12 1.08
CA THR A 55 -14.56 -10.50 1.28
C THR A 55 -14.79 -9.31 0.35
N ALA A 56 -16.03 -8.81 0.28
CA ALA A 56 -16.34 -7.58 -0.46
C ALA A 56 -15.56 -6.37 0.07
N ALA A 57 -15.36 -6.30 1.39
CA ALA A 57 -14.57 -5.23 2.01
C ALA A 57 -13.10 -5.28 1.58
N ASP A 58 -12.52 -6.49 1.45
CA ASP A 58 -11.16 -6.66 0.94
C ASP A 58 -11.04 -6.18 -0.53
N VAL A 59 -12.04 -6.49 -1.37
CA VAL A 59 -12.08 -6.04 -2.77
C VAL A 59 -12.20 -4.51 -2.85
N GLU A 60 -13.08 -3.92 -2.05
CA GLU A 60 -13.22 -2.46 -1.99
C GLU A 60 -11.94 -1.77 -1.51
N PHE A 61 -11.29 -2.33 -0.49
CA PHE A 61 -10.00 -1.85 -0.01
C PHE A 61 -8.93 -1.94 -1.10
N ALA A 62 -8.81 -3.09 -1.79
CA ALA A 62 -7.85 -3.30 -2.86
C ALA A 62 -8.04 -2.30 -4.02
N ARG A 63 -9.30 -2.02 -4.41
CA ARG A 63 -9.62 -1.00 -5.42
C ARG A 63 -9.20 0.39 -4.99
N LYS A 64 -9.51 0.78 -3.74
CA LYS A 64 -9.10 2.07 -3.18
C LYS A 64 -7.57 2.19 -3.12
N LEU A 65 -6.88 1.13 -2.69
CA LEU A 65 -5.42 1.08 -2.64
C LEU A 65 -4.81 1.30 -4.04
N ALA A 66 -5.30 0.58 -5.05
CA ALA A 66 -4.84 0.72 -6.43
C ALA A 66 -5.05 2.16 -6.95
N GLN A 67 -6.23 2.75 -6.70
CA GLN A 67 -6.52 4.13 -7.08
C GLN A 67 -5.57 5.13 -6.41
N GLN A 68 -5.36 5.00 -5.09
CA GLN A 68 -4.46 5.90 -4.36
C GLN A 68 -3.00 5.74 -4.78
N ALA A 69 -2.54 4.52 -5.06
CA ALA A 69 -1.19 4.28 -5.59
C ALA A 69 -1.00 4.93 -6.98
N GLN A 70 -2.01 4.85 -7.85
CA GLN A 70 -1.98 5.50 -9.16
C GLN A 70 -1.93 7.03 -9.04
N ASP A 71 -2.71 7.60 -8.12
CA ASP A 71 -2.72 9.05 -7.90
C ASP A 71 -1.40 9.53 -7.26
N PHE A 72 -0.82 8.74 -6.36
CA PHE A 72 0.52 8.98 -5.82
C PHE A 72 1.58 8.99 -6.95
N ALA A 73 1.57 8.00 -7.84
CA ALA A 73 2.50 7.96 -8.98
C ALA A 73 2.42 9.23 -9.83
N ARG A 74 1.20 9.68 -10.16
CA ARG A 74 0.96 10.94 -10.89
C ARG A 74 1.49 12.17 -10.14
N CYS A 75 1.40 12.19 -8.81
CA CYS A 75 1.98 13.26 -8.00
C CYS A 75 3.51 13.27 -8.10
N VAL A 76 4.15 12.12 -7.91
CA VAL A 76 5.61 11.97 -8.01
C VAL A 76 6.13 12.40 -9.38
N GLU A 77 5.49 11.93 -10.46
CA GLU A 77 5.84 12.33 -11.82
C GLU A 77 5.74 13.84 -12.06
N ARG A 78 4.70 14.48 -11.51
CA ARG A 78 4.53 15.95 -11.63
C ARG A 78 5.63 16.69 -10.87
N ILE A 79 5.99 16.24 -9.67
CA ILE A 79 7.08 16.84 -8.89
C ILE A 79 8.41 16.66 -9.62
N HIS A 80 8.69 15.45 -10.10
CA HIS A 80 9.91 15.16 -10.86
C HIS A 80 10.03 16.04 -12.11
N ARG A 81 8.94 16.17 -12.90
CA ARG A 81 8.90 17.05 -14.08
C ARG A 81 9.12 18.52 -13.77
N ARG A 82 8.79 18.99 -12.56
CA ARG A 82 9.01 20.38 -12.14
C ARG A 82 10.44 20.67 -11.70
N GLY A 83 11.32 19.66 -11.64
CA GLY A 83 12.71 19.84 -11.25
C GLY A 83 12.89 20.24 -9.79
N VAL A 84 11.89 19.99 -8.93
CA VAL A 84 12.07 20.10 -7.48
C VAL A 84 12.90 18.88 -7.08
N ALA A 85 14.22 19.03 -7.15
CA ALA A 85 15.16 18.10 -6.56
C ALA A 85 14.88 18.03 -5.04
N ALA A 86 14.84 16.82 -4.51
CA ALA A 86 14.91 16.59 -3.07
C ALA A 86 16.26 17.07 -2.53
#